data_AF-A0AAU7AWU5-F1
#
_entry.id   AF-A0AAU7AWU5-F1
#
_cell.length_a   1.000
_cell.length_b   1.000
_cell.length_c   1.000
_cell.angle_alpha   90.00
_cell.angle_beta   90.00
_cell.angle_gamma   90.00
#
_symmetry.space_group_name_H-M   'P 1'
#
loop_
_entity.id
_entity.type
_entity.pdbx_description
1 polymer ?
#
loop_
_entity_poly.entity_id
_entity_poly.type
_entity_poly.pdbx_seq_one_letter_code
_entity_poly.pdbx_strand_id
1 'polypeptide(L)'
;MVLDEHYDRQLPAVAYRDAVGALVRPAVPAAWTPEPVIDATEVCPACGAHVWEQITADDYSRGAYGTNDADMQPTPFVVCGACGHEEATVSFFALPEEDPDAEPPSPDTVARWKAEAVSRAREDLRERLSELAFTPRVVVGLPMVATGWGGSDGRVTELVTRYGASDSTPWMEVRDAESSPLSEEPDAVAQDALESILKTNEPWPRRSEAALALWLSARDRDATQAAASASVSVISLPVDGVASGFGLRRLGARWAAAAAIGTGRRRRWLILTCDGLDAAGLELRTVQDPLALLPMQTPEAEDATIAYAPLNEPVPASGGDRVSQLARDGSLARVAAELAALARPTLALIATSTASRTGETRVGGAPDLPPGTPWPRFDGEHGDMPFTFLAQVALDELPGDVWPGPRSGLLCIFGAIDADNLSIDRPQGAALIHVPAGVPVSRAAVPPDLAPELLTEARPATITTHLSVPGASVSVSPPLRALGLADEDDMLNDEDQEALDELQEELAPEGHELGQILGWPKLMQHDPLESLQLQASDDPHPYDDWSMLLQVDRDGTLLTVGLLTTDLIAGNLTIAEATVDFD
;
A
#
# COMPACT_ATOMS: atom_id res chain seq x y z
N MET A 1 -23.17 0.34 48.22
CA MET A 1 -22.67 1.04 47.02
C MET A 1 -23.49 0.49 45.87
N VAL A 2 -24.36 1.31 45.28
CA VAL A 2 -25.17 0.91 44.11
C VAL A 2 -24.36 1.35 42.90
N LEU A 3 -23.92 0.41 42.08
CA LEU A 3 -23.49 0.72 40.71
C LEU A 3 -24.77 0.94 39.91
N ASP A 4 -24.92 2.14 39.37
CA ASP A 4 -25.99 2.44 38.41
C ASP A 4 -25.38 2.22 37.01
N GLU A 5 -25.32 0.95 36.60
CA GLU A 5 -24.81 0.57 35.27
C GLU A 5 -25.95 0.61 34.25
N HIS A 6 -25.83 1.49 33.28
CA HIS A 6 -26.71 1.52 32.12
C HIS A 6 -25.89 1.82 30.86
N TYR A 7 -26.03 0.96 29.87
CA TYR A 7 -25.27 0.95 28.60
C TYR A 7 -25.75 1.99 27.56
N ASP A 8 -26.53 3.00 27.96
CA ASP A 8 -27.12 3.97 27.04
C ASP A 8 -26.31 5.29 27.01
N ARG A 9 -25.96 5.76 25.80
CA ARG A 9 -24.97 6.82 25.50
C ARG A 9 -25.31 8.21 26.04
N GLN A 10 -26.47 8.37 26.68
CA GLN A 10 -26.95 9.64 27.23
C GLN A 10 -26.88 9.71 28.75
N LEU A 11 -26.29 8.73 29.43
CA LEU A 11 -26.39 8.62 30.88
C LEU A 11 -25.24 9.29 31.64
N PRO A 12 -25.50 9.80 32.85
CA PRO A 12 -24.54 10.58 33.62
C PRO A 12 -23.31 9.75 33.96
N ALA A 13 -22.16 10.43 33.98
CA ALA A 13 -20.91 9.97 34.53
C ALA A 13 -21.12 9.09 35.78
N VAL A 14 -20.67 7.83 35.72
CA VAL A 14 -20.82 6.88 36.83
C VAL A 14 -20.12 7.45 38.06
N ALA A 15 -20.90 7.66 39.13
CA ALA A 15 -20.42 8.26 40.36
C ALA A 15 -20.84 7.41 41.54
N TYR A 16 -19.89 7.12 42.43
CA TYR A 16 -20.18 6.33 43.61
C TYR A 16 -20.87 7.19 44.66
N ARG A 17 -22.02 6.70 45.15
CA ARG A 17 -22.78 7.34 46.21
C ARG A 17 -22.90 6.41 47.42
N ASP A 18 -22.82 7.00 48.61
CA ASP A 18 -23.11 6.28 49.85
C ASP A 18 -24.62 6.07 50.06
N ALA A 19 -24.98 5.47 51.19
CA ALA A 19 -26.38 5.17 51.52
C ALA A 19 -27.25 6.43 51.69
N VAL A 20 -26.67 7.62 51.86
CA VAL A 20 -27.40 8.90 51.96
C VAL A 20 -27.37 9.70 50.66
N GLY A 21 -26.78 9.14 49.60
CA GLY A 21 -26.69 9.76 48.27
C GLY A 21 -25.53 10.73 48.11
N ALA A 22 -24.64 10.87 49.10
CA ALA A 22 -23.46 11.72 49.00
C ALA A 22 -22.41 11.06 48.10
N LEU A 23 -21.71 11.86 47.30
CA LEU A 23 -20.60 11.38 46.48
C LEU A 23 -19.48 10.87 47.39
N VAL A 24 -19.00 9.67 47.12
CA VAL A 24 -17.89 9.04 47.85
C VAL A 24 -16.88 8.51 46.87
N ARG A 25 -15.60 8.73 47.14
CA ARG A 25 -14.52 8.09 46.39
C ARG A 25 -14.30 6.67 46.92
N PRO A 26 -14.41 5.61 46.09
CA PRO A 26 -14.01 4.27 46.51
C PRO A 26 -12.54 4.23 46.90
N ALA A 27 -12.20 3.38 47.86
CA ALA A 27 -10.81 3.13 48.19
C ALA A 27 -10.12 2.45 47.01
N VAL A 28 -9.02 3.04 46.54
CA VAL A 28 -8.12 2.41 45.58
C VAL A 28 -7.39 1.27 46.30
N PRO A 29 -7.30 0.05 45.75
CA PRO A 29 -6.52 -1.04 46.31
C PRO A 29 -5.10 -0.59 46.66
N ALA A 30 -4.58 -1.02 47.81
CA ALA A 30 -3.29 -0.55 48.32
C ALA A 30 -2.09 -0.88 47.41
N ALA A 31 -2.25 -1.87 46.53
CA ALA A 31 -1.21 -2.27 45.57
C ALA A 31 -1.24 -1.44 44.28
N TRP A 32 -2.32 -0.69 44.03
CA TRP A 32 -2.43 0.18 42.87
C TRP A 32 -1.82 1.54 43.19
N THR A 33 -1.15 2.12 42.20
CA THR A 33 -0.39 3.37 42.39
C THR A 33 -1.18 4.55 41.82
N PRO A 34 -1.64 5.50 42.67
CA PRO A 34 -2.24 6.74 42.21
C PRO A 34 -1.19 7.82 41.94
N GLU A 35 -1.24 8.45 40.78
CA GLU A 35 -0.40 9.57 40.37
C GLU A 35 -1.26 10.79 40.01
N PRO A 36 -1.06 11.97 40.63
CA PRO A 36 -1.84 13.16 40.31
C PRO A 36 -1.64 13.62 38.86
N VAL A 37 -2.73 13.87 38.14
CA VAL A 37 -2.72 14.44 36.78
C VAL A 37 -2.77 15.96 36.89
N ILE A 38 -1.60 16.59 36.97
CA ILE A 38 -1.48 18.02 37.31
C ILE A 38 -1.71 18.99 36.15
N ASP A 39 -1.69 18.49 34.92
CA ASP A 39 -1.80 19.28 33.68
C ASP A 39 -3.17 19.13 32.98
N ALA A 40 -4.14 18.51 33.65
CA ALA A 40 -5.54 18.51 33.25
C ALA A 40 -6.28 19.76 33.73
N THR A 41 -7.10 20.33 32.87
CA THR A 41 -7.96 21.50 33.18
C THR A 41 -9.44 21.14 33.24
N GLU A 42 -9.79 19.93 32.82
CA GLU A 42 -11.14 19.43 32.64
C GLU A 42 -11.83 19.24 33.98
N VAL A 43 -13.13 19.55 34.03
CA VAL A 43 -13.97 19.26 35.20
C VAL A 43 -14.47 17.83 35.16
N CYS A 44 -14.49 17.18 36.31
CA CYS A 44 -15.17 15.90 36.46
C CYS A 44 -16.68 16.08 36.19
N PRO A 45 -17.27 15.37 35.20
CA PRO A 45 -18.69 15.52 34.88
C PRO A 45 -19.62 15.07 36.02
N ALA A 46 -19.13 14.21 36.92
CA ALA A 46 -19.92 13.72 38.06
C ALA A 46 -20.01 14.71 39.24
N CYS A 47 -18.93 15.45 39.53
CA CYS A 47 -18.84 16.25 40.76
C CYS A 47 -18.36 17.70 40.56
N GLY A 48 -17.90 18.06 39.35
CA GLY A 48 -17.38 19.39 39.01
C GLY A 48 -15.97 19.69 39.53
N ALA A 49 -15.28 18.73 40.14
CA ALA A 49 -13.91 18.93 40.63
C ALA A 49 -12.86 18.85 39.50
N HIS A 50 -11.71 19.51 39.69
CA HIS A 50 -10.54 19.47 38.79
C HIS A 50 -9.41 18.59 39.34
N VAL A 51 -9.73 17.64 40.23
CA VAL A 51 -8.73 16.78 40.86
C VAL A 51 -8.79 15.42 40.19
N TRP A 52 -7.75 15.08 39.45
CA TRP A 52 -7.63 13.84 38.69
C TRP A 52 -6.36 13.08 39.09
N GLU A 53 -6.45 11.76 39.05
CA GLU A 53 -5.35 10.85 39.33
C GLU A 53 -5.34 9.74 38.27
N GLN A 54 -4.17 9.42 37.74
CA GLN A 54 -3.94 8.23 36.94
C GLN A 54 -3.65 7.07 37.90
N ILE A 55 -4.33 5.95 37.70
CA ILE A 55 -4.16 4.74 38.49
C ILE A 55 -3.54 3.68 37.60
N THR A 56 -2.40 3.14 38.05
CA THR A 56 -1.78 1.96 37.44
C THR A 56 -2.00 0.78 38.35
N ALA A 57 -2.71 -0.23 37.84
CA ALA A 57 -2.88 -1.51 38.53
C ALA A 57 -1.55 -2.29 38.53
N ASP A 58 -1.31 -3.10 39.56
CA ASP A 58 -0.17 -4.03 39.63
C ASP A 58 -0.47 -5.38 38.93
N ASP A 59 -1.68 -5.50 38.37
CA ASP A 59 -2.17 -6.66 37.63
C ASP A 59 -2.86 -6.25 36.33
N TYR A 60 -3.25 -7.22 35.50
CA TYR A 60 -3.93 -6.98 34.22
C TYR A 60 -5.47 -6.92 34.35
N SER A 61 -6.01 -6.62 35.53
CA SER A 61 -7.47 -6.59 35.76
C SER A 61 -8.19 -5.51 34.94
N ARG A 62 -7.44 -4.53 34.41
CA ARG A 62 -7.92 -3.44 33.56
C ARG A 62 -7.45 -3.55 32.11
N GLY A 63 -6.98 -4.73 31.72
CA GLY A 63 -6.34 -4.94 30.42
C GLY A 63 -4.83 -4.72 30.49
N ALA A 64 -4.19 -4.95 29.36
CA ALA A 64 -2.76 -4.82 29.18
C ALA A 64 -2.48 -4.18 27.82
N TYR A 65 -1.40 -3.40 27.73
CA TYR A 65 -0.88 -2.87 26.48
C TYR A 65 0.59 -3.26 26.33
N GLY A 66 1.02 -3.51 25.11
CA GLY A 66 2.36 -3.98 24.77
C GLY A 66 2.38 -4.49 23.33
N THR A 67 3.56 -4.50 22.71
CA THR A 67 3.73 -5.01 21.33
C THR A 67 3.92 -6.53 21.30
N ASN A 68 4.25 -7.14 22.44
CA ASN A 68 4.45 -8.58 22.62
C ASN A 68 4.16 -8.99 24.08
N ASP A 69 4.06 -10.29 24.33
CA ASP A 69 3.73 -10.86 25.66
C ASP A 69 4.77 -10.52 26.75
N ALA A 70 6.03 -10.27 26.40
CA ALA A 70 7.10 -9.98 27.35
C ALA A 70 7.05 -8.53 27.86
N ASP A 71 6.47 -7.61 27.08
CA ASP A 71 6.39 -6.18 27.36
C ASP A 71 4.98 -5.70 27.74
N MET A 72 4.07 -6.63 28.04
CA MET A 72 2.72 -6.30 28.47
C MET A 72 2.74 -5.54 29.81
N GLN A 73 2.16 -4.34 29.82
CA GLN A 73 1.99 -3.50 31.00
C GLN A 73 0.50 -3.32 31.30
N PRO A 74 0.09 -3.29 32.58
CA PRO A 74 -1.28 -2.95 32.96
C PRO A 74 -1.74 -1.62 32.36
N THR A 75 -2.90 -1.59 31.72
CA THR A 75 -3.44 -0.35 31.15
C THR A 75 -3.81 0.64 32.26
N PRO A 76 -3.18 1.83 32.33
CA PRO A 76 -3.54 2.83 33.32
C PRO A 76 -4.93 3.39 33.00
N PHE A 77 -5.63 3.88 34.02
CA PHE A 77 -6.93 4.56 33.87
C PHE A 77 -7.00 5.82 34.73
N VAL A 78 -7.88 6.77 34.40
CA VAL A 78 -7.95 8.07 35.09
C VAL A 78 -9.19 8.13 35.96
N VAL A 79 -9.03 8.57 37.21
CA VAL A 79 -10.13 8.74 38.16
C VAL A 79 -10.15 10.13 38.77
N CYS A 80 -11.34 10.64 39.06
CA CYS A 80 -11.49 11.87 39.82
C CYS A 80 -11.11 11.62 41.28
N GLY A 81 -10.10 12.35 41.77
CA GLY A 81 -9.64 12.25 43.16
C GLY A 81 -10.67 12.67 44.22
N ALA A 82 -11.76 13.34 43.83
CA ALA A 82 -12.83 13.78 44.72
C ALA A 82 -13.99 12.77 44.85
N CYS A 83 -14.45 12.18 43.74
CA CYS A 83 -15.63 11.30 43.74
C CYS A 83 -15.37 9.89 43.22
N GLY A 84 -14.16 9.60 42.73
CA GLY A 84 -13.80 8.30 42.16
C GLY A 84 -14.45 8.00 40.81
N HIS A 85 -15.06 8.99 40.15
CA HIS A 85 -15.53 8.83 38.77
C HIS A 85 -14.35 8.45 37.86
N GLU A 86 -14.49 7.35 37.14
CA GLU A 86 -13.51 6.81 36.23
C GLU A 86 -13.80 7.32 34.81
N GLU A 87 -12.76 7.80 34.13
CA GLU A 87 -12.77 8.14 32.71
C GLU A 87 -11.97 7.07 31.98
N ALA A 88 -12.51 6.60 30.86
CA ALA A 88 -11.81 5.66 30.01
C ALA A 88 -10.54 6.31 29.46
N THR A 89 -9.40 5.71 29.73
CA THR A 89 -8.19 5.99 28.97
C THR A 89 -8.37 5.36 27.60
N VAL A 90 -8.31 6.18 26.56
CA VAL A 90 -8.11 5.66 25.22
C VAL A 90 -6.69 5.12 25.16
N SER A 91 -6.55 3.86 24.74
CA SER A 91 -5.23 3.33 24.37
C SER A 91 -4.74 4.15 23.19
N PHE A 92 -3.77 5.03 23.43
CA PHE A 92 -3.03 5.64 22.36
C PHE A 92 -2.13 4.54 21.80
N PHE A 93 -2.43 4.07 20.59
CA PHE A 93 -1.43 3.35 19.83
C PHE A 93 -0.29 4.34 19.64
N ALA A 94 0.79 4.16 20.40
CA ALA A 94 1.97 4.99 20.27
C ALA A 94 2.33 4.99 18.79
N LEU A 95 2.25 6.17 18.16
CA LEU A 95 3.01 6.38 16.94
C LEU A 95 4.45 6.05 17.32
N PRO A 96 5.19 5.29 16.50
CA PRO A 96 6.57 4.91 16.80
C PRO A 96 7.29 6.15 17.34
N GLU A 97 7.90 6.02 18.53
CA GLU A 97 8.55 7.16 19.18
C GLU A 97 9.47 7.81 18.15
N GLU A 98 9.16 9.06 17.78
CA GLU A 98 10.02 9.81 16.88
C GLU A 98 11.39 9.86 17.55
N ASP A 99 12.41 9.27 16.91
CA ASP A 99 13.78 9.37 17.37
C ASP A 99 14.09 10.86 17.52
N PRO A 100 14.30 11.36 18.75
CA PRO A 100 14.46 12.79 18.98
C PRO A 100 15.73 13.35 18.32
N ASP A 101 16.64 12.47 17.91
CA ASP A 101 17.88 12.80 17.20
C ASP A 101 17.77 12.60 15.69
N ALA A 102 16.66 12.04 15.16
CA ALA A 102 16.44 11.95 13.72
C ALA A 102 16.22 13.35 13.12
N GLU A 103 17.00 13.69 12.09
CA GLU A 103 16.75 14.91 11.34
C GLU A 103 15.36 14.84 10.69
N PRO A 104 14.53 15.89 10.81
CA PRO A 104 13.21 15.89 10.18
C PRO A 104 13.38 15.73 8.66
N PRO A 105 12.50 14.96 8.01
CA PRO A 105 12.59 14.72 6.58
C PRO A 105 12.60 16.05 5.82
N SER A 106 13.42 16.12 4.77
CA SER A 106 13.50 17.31 3.92
C SER A 106 12.13 17.64 3.31
N PRO A 107 11.83 18.90 2.94
CA PRO A 107 10.58 19.25 2.25
C PRO A 107 10.32 18.40 1.00
N ASP A 108 11.37 18.01 0.28
CA ASP A 108 11.28 17.16 -0.91
C ASP A 108 10.90 15.71 -0.54
N THR A 109 11.48 15.18 0.53
CA THR A 109 11.09 13.88 1.12
C THR A 109 9.62 13.88 1.53
N VAL A 110 9.16 14.93 2.22
CA VAL A 110 7.74 15.05 2.62
C VAL A 110 6.82 15.18 1.41
N ALA A 111 7.22 15.93 0.37
CA ALA A 111 6.44 16.07 -0.86
C ALA A 111 6.33 14.73 -1.61
N ARG A 112 7.41 13.95 -1.65
CA ARG A 112 7.46 12.62 -2.26
C ARG A 112 6.59 11.61 -1.50
N TRP A 113 6.74 11.51 -0.18
CA TRP A 113 5.88 10.62 0.64
C TRP A 113 4.40 10.94 0.49
N LYS A 114 4.03 12.23 0.36
CA LYS A 114 2.65 12.63 0.06
C LYS A 114 2.19 12.12 -1.31
N ALA A 115 3.02 12.21 -2.34
CA ALA A 115 2.69 11.71 -3.67
C ALA A 115 2.50 10.18 -3.67
N GLU A 116 3.39 9.44 -3.02
CA GLU A 116 3.30 7.97 -2.88
C GLU A 116 2.07 7.54 -2.07
N ALA A 117 1.80 8.21 -0.95
CA ALA A 117 0.60 7.93 -0.15
C ALA A 117 -0.68 8.18 -0.95
N VAL A 118 -0.70 9.23 -1.78
CA VAL A 118 -1.82 9.51 -2.69
C VAL A 118 -1.94 8.42 -3.78
N SER A 119 -0.83 7.94 -4.32
CA SER A 119 -0.84 6.86 -5.33
C SER A 119 -1.38 5.55 -4.75
N ARG A 120 -0.83 5.10 -3.60
CA ARG A 120 -1.31 3.91 -2.88
C ARG A 120 -2.78 4.02 -2.52
N ALA A 121 -3.19 5.15 -1.95
CA ALA A 121 -4.60 5.39 -1.62
C ALA A 121 -5.49 5.35 -2.87
N ARG A 122 -4.99 5.72 -4.05
CA ARG A 122 -5.73 5.66 -5.32
C ARG A 122 -5.86 4.24 -5.87
N GLU A 123 -4.82 3.43 -5.76
CA GLU A 123 -4.84 2.02 -6.19
C GLU A 123 -5.74 1.19 -5.29
N ASP A 124 -5.57 1.30 -3.97
CA ASP A 124 -6.45 0.66 -2.98
C ASP A 124 -7.89 1.14 -3.18
N LEU A 125 -8.13 2.44 -3.35
CA LEU A 125 -9.48 2.93 -3.67
C LEU A 125 -10.02 2.35 -4.99
N ARG A 126 -9.20 2.20 -6.04
CA ARG A 126 -9.64 1.61 -7.31
C ARG A 126 -10.05 0.14 -7.13
N GLU A 127 -9.21 -0.64 -6.46
CA GLU A 127 -9.50 -2.04 -6.11
C GLU A 127 -10.80 -2.13 -5.31
N ARG A 128 -10.94 -1.33 -4.26
CA ARG A 128 -12.11 -1.29 -3.38
C ARG A 128 -13.38 -0.82 -4.11
N LEU A 129 -13.27 0.14 -5.01
CA LEU A 129 -14.39 0.56 -5.86
C LEU A 129 -14.83 -0.54 -6.83
N SER A 130 -13.90 -1.41 -7.27
CA SER A 130 -14.23 -2.57 -8.11
C SER A 130 -14.95 -3.68 -7.32
N GLU A 131 -14.68 -3.79 -6.03
CA GLU A 131 -15.31 -4.74 -5.09
C GLU A 131 -16.67 -4.26 -4.55
N LEU A 132 -17.14 -3.06 -4.93
CA LEU A 132 -18.38 -2.51 -4.42
C LEU A 132 -19.58 -3.39 -4.77
N ALA A 133 -20.20 -3.99 -3.75
CA ALA A 133 -21.44 -4.76 -3.90
C ALA A 133 -22.67 -3.88 -4.20
N PHE A 134 -22.49 -2.56 -4.28
CA PHE A 134 -23.55 -1.59 -4.48
C PHE A 134 -23.12 -0.40 -5.34
N THR A 135 -24.09 0.23 -6.00
CA THR A 135 -23.85 1.43 -6.80
C THR A 135 -23.88 2.67 -5.89
N PRO A 136 -22.77 3.42 -5.78
CA PRO A 136 -22.65 4.56 -4.85
C PRO A 136 -23.45 5.76 -5.35
N ARG A 137 -23.82 6.64 -4.41
CA ARG A 137 -24.53 7.89 -4.71
C ARG A 137 -23.73 9.11 -4.35
N VAL A 138 -23.86 10.13 -5.20
CA VAL A 138 -23.08 11.36 -5.13
C VAL A 138 -23.93 12.60 -5.31
N VAL A 139 -23.47 13.74 -4.82
CA VAL A 139 -24.15 15.03 -5.01
C VAL A 139 -23.85 15.60 -6.39
N VAL A 140 -24.91 15.90 -7.13
CA VAL A 140 -24.81 16.46 -8.49
C VAL A 140 -24.31 17.90 -8.44
N GLY A 141 -23.39 18.24 -9.33
CA GLY A 141 -22.94 19.62 -9.56
C GLY A 141 -21.88 20.11 -8.58
N LEU A 142 -21.39 19.27 -7.66
CA LEU A 142 -20.27 19.58 -6.78
C LEU A 142 -19.06 18.70 -7.14
N PRO A 143 -17.85 19.27 -7.20
CA PRO A 143 -16.63 18.47 -7.34
C PRO A 143 -16.46 17.60 -6.09
N MET A 144 -16.06 16.35 -6.30
CA MET A 144 -15.96 15.37 -5.23
C MET A 144 -14.68 14.57 -5.28
N VAL A 145 -14.32 13.97 -4.15
CA VAL A 145 -13.23 13.01 -4.01
C VAL A 145 -13.73 11.89 -3.10
N ALA A 146 -13.53 10.63 -3.47
CA ALA A 146 -13.74 9.53 -2.53
C ALA A 146 -12.61 9.54 -1.50
N THR A 147 -12.95 9.59 -0.21
CA THR A 147 -11.99 9.81 0.89
C THR A 147 -11.88 8.65 1.86
N GLY A 148 -12.70 7.62 1.72
CA GLY A 148 -12.62 6.43 2.56
C GLY A 148 -13.69 5.40 2.23
N TRP A 149 -13.52 4.22 2.80
CA TRP A 149 -14.47 3.12 2.70
C TRP A 149 -14.42 2.30 3.99
N GLY A 150 -15.45 1.48 4.19
CA GLY A 150 -15.54 0.52 5.28
C GLY A 150 -15.99 -0.83 4.73
N GLY A 151 -15.47 -1.91 5.29
CA GLY A 151 -15.77 -3.25 4.82
C GLY A 151 -15.57 -4.30 5.91
N SER A 152 -16.18 -5.46 5.70
CA SER A 152 -15.92 -6.68 6.46
C SER A 152 -15.79 -7.83 5.48
N ASP A 153 -14.98 -8.84 5.82
CA ASP A 153 -14.83 -10.07 5.04
C ASP A 153 -14.40 -9.82 3.58
N GLY A 154 -13.51 -8.86 3.35
CA GLY A 154 -13.02 -8.50 2.01
C GLY A 154 -14.04 -7.79 1.12
N ARG A 155 -15.20 -7.37 1.66
CA ARG A 155 -16.25 -6.67 0.91
C ARG A 155 -16.41 -5.23 1.36
N VAL A 156 -16.45 -4.30 0.41
CA VAL A 156 -16.75 -2.90 0.69
C VAL A 156 -18.24 -2.72 0.96
N THR A 157 -18.58 -2.37 2.19
CA THR A 157 -19.95 -2.16 2.68
C THR A 157 -20.31 -0.70 2.89
N GLU A 158 -19.32 0.20 2.79
CA GLU A 158 -19.46 1.62 3.02
C GLU A 158 -18.50 2.38 2.10
N LEU A 159 -18.98 3.45 1.46
CA LEU A 159 -18.17 4.39 0.71
C LEU A 159 -18.41 5.82 1.20
N VAL A 160 -17.32 6.57 1.38
CA VAL A 160 -17.34 7.97 1.83
C VAL A 160 -16.83 8.88 0.70
N THR A 161 -17.66 9.83 0.28
CA THR A 161 -17.31 10.85 -0.72
C THR A 161 -17.36 12.24 -0.11
N ARG A 162 -16.35 13.06 -0.37
CA ARG A 162 -16.22 14.43 0.15
C ARG A 162 -16.30 15.46 -0.96
N TYR A 163 -16.89 16.61 -0.66
CA TYR A 163 -17.10 17.75 -1.53
C TYR A 163 -16.50 19.00 -0.87
N GLY A 164 -15.62 19.70 -1.58
CA GLY A 164 -14.79 20.79 -1.01
C GLY A 164 -13.43 20.30 -0.47
N ALA A 165 -12.51 21.22 -0.21
CA ALA A 165 -11.17 20.86 0.26
C ALA A 165 -11.20 20.45 1.75
N SER A 166 -10.28 19.57 2.17
CA SER A 166 -10.21 18.97 3.51
C SER A 166 -10.24 20.02 4.64
N ASP A 167 -9.60 21.16 4.40
CA ASP A 167 -9.33 22.20 5.42
C ASP A 167 -10.14 23.48 5.17
N SER A 168 -11.08 23.46 4.23
CA SER A 168 -11.85 24.64 3.84
C SER A 168 -13.31 24.50 4.24
N THR A 169 -13.92 25.60 4.66
CA THR A 169 -15.37 25.76 4.61
C THR A 169 -15.75 26.53 3.34
N PRO A 170 -16.81 26.14 2.63
CA PRO A 170 -17.74 25.07 2.99
C PRO A 170 -17.28 23.67 2.50
N TRP A 171 -17.68 22.62 3.22
CA TRP A 171 -17.45 21.22 2.83
C TRP A 171 -18.67 20.35 3.12
N MET A 172 -18.74 19.19 2.46
CA MET A 172 -19.74 18.15 2.70
C MET A 172 -19.14 16.77 2.52
N GLU A 173 -19.68 15.79 3.24
CA GLU A 173 -19.37 14.38 3.10
C GLU A 173 -20.67 13.59 2.93
N VAL A 174 -20.64 12.62 2.03
CA VAL A 174 -21.74 11.68 1.78
C VAL A 174 -21.20 10.28 1.97
N ARG A 175 -21.81 9.57 2.89
CA ARG A 175 -21.52 8.19 3.24
C ARG A 175 -22.68 7.31 2.80
N ASP A 176 -22.40 6.36 1.91
CA ASP A 176 -23.35 5.37 1.40
C ASP A 176 -22.96 4.00 1.98
N ALA A 177 -23.78 3.48 2.88
CA ALA A 177 -23.48 2.28 3.68
C ALA A 177 -24.59 1.23 3.61
N GLU A 178 -24.24 -0.05 3.61
CA GLU A 178 -25.21 -1.16 3.64
C GLU A 178 -25.91 -1.31 5.00
N SER A 179 -25.20 -1.02 6.09
CA SER A 179 -25.73 -1.08 7.45
C SER A 179 -25.64 0.29 8.11
N SER A 180 -26.60 0.57 8.99
CA SER A 180 -26.42 1.67 9.95
C SER A 180 -25.57 1.12 11.08
N PRO A 181 -24.55 1.86 11.52
CA PRO A 181 -23.67 1.36 12.55
C PRO A 181 -24.41 1.18 13.89
N LEU A 182 -25.55 1.85 14.14
CA LEU A 182 -26.05 2.03 15.52
C LEU A 182 -27.57 2.16 15.72
N SER A 183 -28.35 2.56 14.71
CA SER A 183 -29.81 2.79 14.86
C SER A 183 -30.59 2.61 13.56
N GLU A 184 -31.85 2.18 13.67
CA GLU A 184 -32.79 2.12 12.54
C GLU A 184 -33.51 3.44 12.24
N GLU A 185 -33.41 4.42 13.15
CA GLU A 185 -34.10 5.71 13.05
C GLU A 185 -33.20 6.76 12.38
N PRO A 186 -33.64 7.39 11.27
CA PRO A 186 -32.81 8.37 10.58
C PRO A 186 -32.38 9.58 11.41
N ASP A 187 -33.19 10.00 12.38
CA ASP A 187 -32.83 11.09 13.27
C ASP A 187 -31.65 10.73 14.21
N ALA A 188 -31.65 9.51 14.76
CA ALA A 188 -30.55 9.03 15.59
C ALA A 188 -29.25 8.90 14.79
N VAL A 189 -29.33 8.37 13.55
CA VAL A 189 -28.17 8.28 12.65
C VAL A 189 -27.64 9.67 12.29
N ALA A 190 -28.53 10.65 12.05
CA ALA A 190 -28.14 12.03 11.81
C ALA A 190 -27.51 12.68 13.06
N GLN A 191 -27.97 12.34 14.27
CA GLN A 191 -27.37 12.83 15.51
C GLN A 191 -25.95 12.30 15.68
N ASP A 192 -25.73 10.99 15.53
CA ASP A 192 -24.40 10.36 15.61
C ASP A 192 -23.44 10.96 14.56
N ALA A 193 -23.93 11.19 13.35
CA ALA A 193 -23.15 11.81 12.29
C ALA A 193 -22.80 13.28 12.59
N LEU A 194 -23.74 14.05 13.18
CA LEU A 194 -23.47 15.41 13.63
C LEU A 194 -22.45 15.43 14.78
N GLU A 195 -22.59 14.52 15.74
CA GLU A 195 -21.66 14.35 16.85
C GLU A 195 -20.23 14.10 16.33
N SER A 196 -20.08 13.18 15.37
CA SER A 196 -18.78 12.86 14.76
C SER A 196 -18.09 14.10 14.18
N ILE A 197 -18.79 14.95 13.43
CA ILE A 197 -18.19 16.17 12.85
C ILE A 197 -17.98 17.28 13.88
N LEU A 198 -18.69 17.25 15.01
CA LEU A 198 -18.51 18.19 16.12
C LEU A 198 -17.31 17.83 17.00
N LYS A 199 -16.77 16.60 16.94
CA LYS A 199 -15.56 16.22 17.69
C LYS A 199 -14.30 16.98 17.26
N THR A 200 -14.38 17.81 16.20
CA THR A 200 -13.41 18.82 15.72
C THR A 200 -11.98 18.36 15.44
N ASN A 201 -11.36 19.00 14.45
CA ASN A 201 -9.91 18.96 14.19
C ASN A 201 -9.14 19.93 15.10
N GLU A 202 -9.54 20.11 16.36
CA GLU A 202 -8.75 20.95 17.27
C GLU A 202 -7.39 20.27 17.49
N PRO A 203 -6.26 20.98 17.26
CA PRO A 203 -4.95 20.40 17.49
C PRO A 203 -4.84 19.96 18.94
N TRP A 204 -4.38 18.73 19.15
CA TRP A 204 -4.26 18.17 20.48
C TRP A 204 -3.28 19.00 21.30
N PRO A 205 -3.63 19.37 22.54
CA PRO A 205 -2.74 20.13 23.40
C PRO A 205 -1.57 19.23 23.80
N ARG A 206 -0.40 19.83 23.99
CA ARG A 206 0.74 19.13 24.58
C ARG A 206 0.49 18.93 26.08
N ARG A 207 0.08 17.72 26.46
CA ARG A 207 -0.23 17.29 27.83
C ARG A 207 0.18 15.84 28.05
N SER A 208 0.22 15.39 29.30
CA SER A 208 0.33 13.98 29.67
C SER A 208 -0.78 13.15 29.02
N GLU A 209 -0.55 11.87 28.77
CA GLU A 209 -1.55 10.98 28.16
C GLU A 209 -2.87 10.96 28.96
N ALA A 210 -2.78 10.93 30.29
CA ALA A 210 -3.96 11.02 31.15
C ALA A 210 -4.73 12.33 30.98
N ALA A 211 -4.03 13.47 30.94
CA ALA A 211 -4.67 14.77 30.71
C ALA A 211 -5.24 14.89 29.29
N LEU A 212 -4.61 14.26 28.28
CA LEU A 212 -5.12 14.20 26.92
C LEU A 212 -6.38 13.31 26.83
N ALA A 213 -6.42 12.17 27.50
CA ALA A 213 -7.60 11.31 27.58
C ALA A 213 -8.80 12.04 28.22
N LEU A 214 -8.57 12.81 29.29
CA LEU A 214 -9.58 13.67 29.90
C LEU A 214 -10.08 14.76 28.94
N TRP A 215 -9.15 15.42 28.24
CA TRP A 215 -9.44 16.46 27.25
C TRP A 215 -10.28 15.93 26.07
N LEU A 216 -9.98 14.72 25.59
CA LEU A 216 -10.75 14.02 24.55
C LEU A 216 -12.15 13.66 25.06
N SER A 217 -12.24 13.07 26.24
CA SER A 217 -13.51 12.65 26.86
C SER A 217 -14.44 13.85 27.13
N ALA A 218 -13.89 15.00 27.53
CA ALA A 218 -14.64 16.22 27.70
C ALA A 218 -15.24 16.72 26.37
N ARG A 219 -14.46 16.72 25.28
CA ARG A 219 -14.92 17.10 23.93
C ARG A 219 -15.96 16.14 23.38
N ASP A 220 -15.78 14.85 23.62
CA ASP A 220 -16.74 13.83 23.24
C ASP A 220 -18.10 14.12 23.87
N ARG A 221 -18.15 14.41 25.17
CA ARG A 221 -19.37 14.81 25.86
C ARG A 221 -19.96 16.11 25.34
N ASP A 222 -19.13 17.14 25.14
CA ASP A 222 -19.58 18.42 24.60
C ASP A 222 -20.19 18.26 23.20
N ALA A 223 -19.57 17.46 22.33
CA ALA A 223 -20.07 17.14 21.00
C ALA A 223 -21.39 16.36 21.06
N THR A 224 -21.48 15.34 21.92
CA THR A 224 -22.69 14.55 22.15
C THR A 224 -23.84 15.45 22.63
N GLN A 225 -23.59 16.31 23.63
CA GLN A 225 -24.58 17.25 24.13
C GLN A 225 -25.00 18.28 23.08
N ALA A 226 -24.05 18.79 22.30
CA ALA A 226 -24.31 19.74 21.22
C ALA A 226 -25.14 19.10 20.08
N ALA A 227 -24.83 17.87 19.69
CA ALA A 227 -25.61 17.11 18.69
C ALA A 227 -27.01 16.77 19.19
N ALA A 228 -27.14 16.34 20.45
CA ALA A 228 -28.43 16.05 21.07
C ALA A 228 -29.33 17.29 21.17
N SER A 229 -28.74 18.46 21.43
CA SER A 229 -29.45 19.74 21.51
C SER A 229 -29.66 20.45 20.15
N ALA A 230 -29.11 19.89 19.07
CA ALA A 230 -29.26 20.44 17.73
C ALA A 230 -30.73 20.43 17.28
N SER A 231 -31.10 21.39 16.43
CA SER A 231 -32.46 21.47 15.89
C SER A 231 -32.76 20.25 15.03
N VAL A 232 -33.95 19.66 15.22
CA VAL A 232 -34.41 18.46 14.52
C VAL A 232 -35.46 18.85 13.48
N SER A 233 -35.33 18.33 12.26
CA SER A 233 -36.33 18.50 11.20
C SER A 233 -36.25 17.35 10.20
N VAL A 234 -37.13 17.37 9.20
CA VAL A 234 -37.07 16.46 8.05
C VAL A 234 -36.91 17.31 6.81
N ILE A 235 -35.95 16.97 5.95
CA ILE A 235 -35.80 17.57 4.63
C ILE A 235 -36.12 16.55 3.54
N SER A 236 -36.56 17.03 2.39
CA SER A 236 -36.77 16.19 1.22
C SER A 236 -35.67 16.46 0.20
N LEU A 237 -34.88 15.44 -0.11
CA LEU A 237 -33.82 15.48 -1.12
C LEU A 237 -34.17 14.53 -2.27
N PRO A 238 -34.05 14.95 -3.54
CA PRO A 238 -34.15 14.04 -4.67
C PRO A 238 -32.96 13.06 -4.66
N VAL A 239 -33.28 11.77 -4.66
CA VAL A 239 -32.35 10.65 -4.82
C VAL A 239 -32.77 9.92 -6.09
N ASP A 240 -31.93 9.96 -7.12
CA ASP A 240 -32.24 9.40 -8.44
C ASP A 240 -33.56 9.97 -9.03
N GLY A 241 -33.82 11.25 -8.78
CA GLY A 241 -35.04 11.95 -9.19
C GLY A 241 -36.27 11.68 -8.30
N VAL A 242 -36.16 10.81 -7.29
CA VAL A 242 -37.24 10.51 -6.34
C VAL A 242 -37.04 11.28 -5.04
N ALA A 243 -38.04 12.08 -4.66
CA ALA A 243 -38.04 12.80 -3.39
C ALA A 243 -38.01 11.83 -2.21
N SER A 244 -36.92 11.84 -1.44
CA SER A 244 -36.69 10.99 -0.27
C SER A 244 -36.61 11.85 1.00
N GLY A 245 -37.18 11.38 2.10
CA GLY A 245 -37.16 12.08 3.39
C GLY A 245 -35.91 11.75 4.21
N PHE A 246 -35.17 12.78 4.61
CA PHE A 246 -34.00 12.66 5.47
C PHE A 246 -34.28 13.30 6.83
N GLY A 247 -33.98 12.59 7.92
CA GLY A 247 -33.90 13.19 9.25
C GLY A 247 -32.70 14.13 9.29
N LEU A 248 -32.89 15.39 9.67
CA LEU A 248 -31.87 16.44 9.67
C LEU A 248 -31.65 16.95 11.10
N ARG A 249 -30.40 16.95 11.53
CA ARG A 249 -29.89 17.61 12.74
C ARG A 249 -29.03 18.79 12.35
N ARG A 250 -29.32 19.99 12.87
CA ARG A 250 -28.60 21.24 12.51
C ARG A 250 -28.20 22.04 13.74
N LEU A 251 -26.92 22.43 13.78
CA LEU A 251 -26.30 23.31 14.77
C LEU A 251 -25.53 24.43 14.05
N GLY A 252 -26.17 25.59 13.88
CA GLY A 252 -25.58 26.70 13.12
C GLY A 252 -25.41 26.35 11.64
N ALA A 253 -24.18 26.51 11.13
CA ALA A 253 -23.81 26.16 9.75
C ALA A 253 -23.51 24.67 9.55
N ARG A 254 -23.33 23.92 10.65
CA ARG A 254 -23.09 22.48 10.64
C ARG A 254 -24.39 21.72 10.71
N TRP A 255 -24.51 20.69 9.89
CA TRP A 255 -25.65 19.80 9.94
C TRP A 255 -25.28 18.40 9.46
N ALA A 256 -26.09 17.44 9.87
CA ALA A 256 -26.05 16.08 9.34
C ALA A 256 -27.47 15.62 9.01
N ALA A 257 -27.61 14.87 7.92
CA ALA A 257 -28.87 14.33 7.46
C ALA A 257 -28.72 12.83 7.16
N ALA A 258 -29.69 12.01 7.52
CA ALA A 258 -29.66 10.60 7.19
C ALA A 258 -31.00 10.11 6.63
N ALA A 259 -30.95 9.13 5.74
CA ALA A 259 -32.11 8.41 5.25
C ALA A 259 -31.76 6.95 4.98
N ALA A 260 -32.72 6.06 5.24
CA ALA A 260 -32.68 4.71 4.74
C ALA A 260 -33.36 4.65 3.36
N ILE A 261 -32.61 4.24 2.34
CA ILE A 261 -33.08 4.15 0.96
C ILE A 261 -33.20 2.67 0.56
N GLY A 262 -34.28 2.31 -0.13
CA GLY A 262 -34.58 0.93 -0.52
C GLY A 262 -35.43 0.18 0.51
N THR A 263 -35.68 -1.10 0.26
CA THR A 263 -36.56 -1.95 1.08
C THR A 263 -35.93 -3.33 1.35
N GLY A 264 -36.20 -3.90 2.52
CA GLY A 264 -35.75 -5.25 2.87
C GLY A 264 -34.22 -5.38 2.93
N ARG A 265 -33.67 -6.46 2.35
CA ARG A 265 -32.22 -6.74 2.34
C ARG A 265 -31.39 -5.78 1.47
N ARG A 266 -32.04 -4.90 0.70
CA ARG A 266 -31.38 -3.86 -0.10
C ARG A 266 -31.54 -2.46 0.51
N ARG A 267 -31.92 -2.38 1.79
CA ARG A 267 -31.96 -1.13 2.55
C ARG A 267 -30.52 -0.65 2.74
N ARG A 268 -30.24 0.58 2.34
CA ARG A 268 -28.96 1.26 2.51
C ARG A 268 -29.15 2.56 3.26
N TRP A 269 -28.08 3.05 3.87
CA TRP A 269 -28.04 4.31 4.58
C TRP A 269 -27.27 5.34 3.76
N LEU A 270 -27.92 6.48 3.52
CA LEU A 270 -27.27 7.68 3.03
C LEU A 270 -27.15 8.65 4.19
N ILE A 271 -25.91 9.00 4.54
CA ILE A 271 -25.58 9.90 5.63
C ILE A 271 -24.80 11.06 5.03
N LEU A 272 -25.33 12.27 5.19
CA LEU A 272 -24.73 13.51 4.72
C LEU A 272 -24.27 14.29 5.94
N THR A 273 -23.03 14.76 5.94
CA THR A 273 -22.53 15.72 6.93
C THR A 273 -21.97 16.94 6.22
N CYS A 274 -22.11 18.11 6.83
CA CYS A 274 -21.76 19.35 6.16
C CYS A 274 -21.38 20.46 7.15
N ASP A 275 -20.45 21.33 6.73
CA ASP A 275 -20.19 22.62 7.33
C ASP A 275 -20.27 23.72 6.26
N GLY A 276 -21.29 24.58 6.34
CA GLY A 276 -21.38 25.80 5.53
C GLY A 276 -22.08 25.69 4.16
N LEU A 277 -22.51 24.52 3.70
CA LEU A 277 -23.45 24.40 2.56
C LEU A 277 -24.89 24.33 3.06
N ASP A 278 -25.84 24.86 2.28
CA ASP A 278 -27.24 24.63 2.56
C ASP A 278 -27.69 23.27 2.00
N ALA A 279 -28.58 22.61 2.72
CA ALA A 279 -29.16 21.35 2.28
C ALA A 279 -30.16 21.54 1.12
N ALA A 280 -30.69 22.77 0.96
CA ALA A 280 -31.64 23.08 -0.08
C ALA A 280 -31.01 23.00 -1.48
N GLY A 281 -31.62 22.21 -2.36
CA GLY A 281 -31.20 22.08 -3.76
C GLY A 281 -30.13 21.03 -4.02
N LEU A 282 -29.70 20.27 -3.00
CA LEU A 282 -28.85 19.09 -3.21
C LEU A 282 -29.65 18.00 -3.93
N GLU A 283 -29.02 17.36 -4.91
CA GLU A 283 -29.54 16.20 -5.60
C GLU A 283 -28.53 15.07 -5.53
N LEU A 284 -28.97 13.89 -5.10
CA LEU A 284 -28.16 12.69 -5.04
C LEU A 284 -28.45 11.82 -6.27
N ARG A 285 -27.40 11.36 -6.95
CA ARG A 285 -27.53 10.43 -8.08
C ARG A 285 -26.61 9.23 -7.92
N THR A 286 -27.13 8.09 -8.34
CA THR A 286 -26.41 6.84 -8.49
C THR A 286 -25.42 6.95 -9.63
N VAL A 287 -24.16 6.61 -9.35
CA VAL A 287 -23.08 6.60 -10.33
C VAL A 287 -22.93 5.20 -10.89
N GLN A 288 -23.34 5.02 -12.15
CA GLN A 288 -23.41 3.70 -12.79
C GLN A 288 -22.04 3.00 -12.87
N ASP A 289 -20.98 3.78 -13.03
CA ASP A 289 -19.60 3.32 -13.01
C ASP A 289 -18.89 3.92 -11.79
N PRO A 290 -18.74 3.17 -10.68
CA PRO A 290 -18.03 3.65 -9.49
C PRO A 290 -16.60 4.10 -9.78
N LEU A 291 -15.94 3.55 -10.82
CA LEU A 291 -14.58 3.97 -11.19
C LEU A 291 -14.54 5.40 -11.74
N ALA A 292 -15.66 5.92 -12.23
CA ALA A 292 -15.81 7.34 -12.57
C ALA A 292 -15.75 8.27 -11.34
N LEU A 293 -15.76 7.73 -10.12
CA LEU A 293 -15.57 8.47 -8.87
C LEU A 293 -14.11 8.68 -8.48
N LEU A 294 -13.17 7.98 -9.13
CA LEU A 294 -11.76 8.25 -8.93
C LEU A 294 -11.51 9.73 -9.27
N PRO A 295 -10.79 10.47 -8.41
CA PRO A 295 -10.67 11.92 -8.56
C PRO A 295 -10.17 12.28 -9.96
N MET A 296 -11.05 12.86 -10.78
CA MET A 296 -10.65 13.66 -11.93
C MET A 296 -10.17 15.00 -11.39
N GLN A 297 -8.96 15.04 -10.81
CA GLN A 297 -8.28 16.32 -10.77
C GLN A 297 -7.92 16.74 -12.19
N THR A 298 -8.08 18.04 -12.40
CA THR A 298 -8.06 18.77 -13.67
C THR A 298 -6.74 18.64 -14.45
N PRO A 299 -6.81 18.85 -15.78
CA PRO A 299 -5.91 18.29 -16.79
C PRO A 299 -4.65 19.13 -17.03
N GLU A 300 -3.82 19.34 -16.01
CA GLU A 300 -2.45 19.84 -16.20
C GLU A 300 -1.38 18.76 -15.93
N ALA A 301 -1.81 17.53 -15.63
CA ALA A 301 -0.96 16.33 -15.54
C ALA A 301 -1.54 15.16 -16.36
N GLU A 302 -2.24 15.46 -17.46
CA GLU A 302 -2.58 14.46 -18.48
C GLU A 302 -1.29 14.01 -19.18
N ASP A 303 -0.70 12.91 -18.71
CA ASP A 303 -0.16 11.82 -19.56
C ASP A 303 0.41 10.65 -18.73
N ALA A 304 -0.36 10.17 -17.75
CA ALA A 304 -0.07 8.89 -17.11
C ALA A 304 -1.35 8.04 -17.03
N THR A 305 -1.67 7.38 -18.14
CA THR A 305 -1.96 5.94 -18.08
C THR A 305 -1.08 5.30 -17.00
N ILE A 306 -1.56 4.31 -16.25
CA ILE A 306 -0.65 3.34 -15.62
C ILE A 306 0.02 2.63 -16.80
N ALA A 307 1.03 3.28 -17.34
CA ALA A 307 1.91 2.78 -18.34
C ALA A 307 3.07 2.27 -17.52
N TYR A 308 3.37 0.98 -17.64
CA TYR A 308 4.77 0.60 -17.58
C TYR A 308 5.51 1.58 -18.48
N ALA A 309 6.34 2.47 -17.94
CA ALA A 309 7.24 3.31 -18.69
C ALA A 309 8.23 2.34 -19.36
N PRO A 310 8.06 2.06 -20.66
CA PRO A 310 8.94 1.10 -21.28
C PRO A 310 10.27 1.80 -21.51
N LEU A 311 11.37 1.09 -21.20
CA LEU A 311 12.69 1.43 -21.75
C LEU A 311 12.76 1.37 -23.27
N ASN A 312 11.71 0.90 -23.92
CA ASN A 312 11.63 0.79 -25.36
C ASN A 312 10.47 1.66 -25.85
N GLU A 313 10.76 2.63 -26.72
CA GLU A 313 9.75 3.17 -27.63
C GLU A 313 8.93 2.00 -28.24
N PRO A 314 7.65 2.20 -28.57
CA PRO A 314 6.82 1.16 -29.16
C PRO A 314 7.58 0.42 -30.25
N VAL A 315 7.57 -0.92 -30.16
CA VAL A 315 8.23 -1.84 -31.10
C VAL A 315 7.99 -1.33 -32.52
N PRO A 316 9.02 -1.27 -33.39
CA PRO A 316 8.81 -0.96 -34.80
C PRO A 316 7.64 -1.78 -35.34
N ALA A 317 6.72 -1.18 -36.09
CA ALA A 317 5.43 -1.78 -36.49
C ALA A 317 5.53 -3.26 -36.95
N SER A 318 6.65 -3.65 -37.56
CA SER A 318 6.95 -5.02 -38.01
C SER A 318 7.06 -6.08 -36.91
N GLY A 319 7.38 -5.72 -35.66
CA GLY A 319 7.51 -6.66 -34.54
C GLY A 319 6.17 -7.00 -33.89
N GLY A 320 5.32 -5.98 -33.67
CA GLY A 320 3.95 -6.17 -33.18
C GLY A 320 3.08 -6.99 -34.14
N ASP A 321 3.33 -6.89 -35.45
CA ASP A 321 2.61 -7.68 -36.47
C ASP A 321 2.75 -9.20 -36.26
N ARG A 322 3.93 -9.69 -35.83
CA ARG A 322 4.17 -11.12 -35.58
C ARG A 322 3.45 -11.61 -34.33
N VAL A 323 3.51 -10.85 -33.24
CA VAL A 323 2.78 -11.16 -32.00
C VAL A 323 1.28 -11.18 -32.26
N SER A 324 0.78 -10.15 -32.96
CA SER A 324 -0.64 -10.06 -33.31
C SER A 324 -1.08 -11.18 -34.26
N GLN A 325 -0.20 -11.64 -35.16
CA GLN A 325 -0.50 -12.77 -36.04
C GLN A 325 -0.62 -14.07 -35.25
N LEU A 326 0.37 -14.39 -34.41
CA LEU A 326 0.38 -15.62 -33.61
C LEU A 326 -0.80 -15.67 -32.63
N ALA A 327 -1.08 -14.57 -31.94
CA ALA A 327 -2.20 -14.50 -30.99
C ALA A 327 -3.58 -14.63 -31.66
N ARG A 328 -3.72 -14.33 -32.96
CA ARG A 328 -4.99 -14.46 -33.69
C ARG A 328 -5.39 -15.89 -34.03
N ASP A 329 -4.43 -16.81 -33.99
CA ASP A 329 -4.67 -18.20 -34.38
C ASP A 329 -5.22 -19.05 -33.20
N GLY A 330 -5.43 -18.46 -32.02
CA GLY A 330 -5.93 -19.13 -30.80
C GLY A 330 -6.95 -18.32 -29.97
N SER A 331 -7.10 -18.69 -28.70
CA SER A 331 -8.01 -18.08 -27.71
C SER A 331 -7.71 -16.60 -27.43
N LEU A 332 -6.45 -16.19 -27.60
CA LEU A 332 -5.98 -14.80 -27.44
C LEU A 332 -6.41 -13.83 -28.57
N ALA A 333 -7.12 -14.29 -29.59
CA ALA A 333 -7.48 -13.47 -30.76
C ALA A 333 -8.23 -12.18 -30.40
N ARG A 334 -8.97 -12.21 -29.29
CA ARG A 334 -9.73 -11.06 -28.74
C ARG A 334 -8.86 -9.92 -28.21
N VAL A 335 -7.61 -10.20 -27.83
CA VAL A 335 -6.66 -9.24 -27.22
C VAL A 335 -5.35 -9.14 -28.01
N ALA A 336 -5.31 -9.69 -29.23
CA ALA A 336 -4.09 -9.82 -30.01
C ALA A 336 -3.45 -8.48 -30.40
N ALA A 337 -4.21 -7.39 -30.49
CA ALA A 337 -3.67 -6.06 -30.81
C ALA A 337 -3.05 -5.42 -29.57
N GLU A 338 -3.74 -5.55 -28.44
CA GLU A 338 -3.33 -5.04 -27.15
C GLU A 338 -2.09 -5.79 -26.64
N LEU A 339 -2.05 -7.13 -26.78
CA LEU A 339 -0.89 -7.95 -26.43
C LEU A 339 0.33 -7.62 -27.31
N ALA A 340 0.12 -7.35 -28.60
CA ALA A 340 1.18 -6.88 -29.48
C ALA A 340 1.72 -5.50 -29.08
N ALA A 341 0.88 -4.63 -28.52
CA ALA A 341 1.31 -3.34 -27.99
C ALA A 341 2.12 -3.47 -26.68
N LEU A 342 1.96 -4.59 -25.96
CA LEU A 342 2.74 -4.90 -24.76
C LEU A 342 4.07 -5.60 -25.06
N ALA A 343 4.31 -6.06 -26.29
CA ALA A 343 5.51 -6.80 -26.65
C ALA A 343 6.79 -5.98 -26.40
N ARG A 344 7.84 -6.62 -25.87
CA ARG A 344 9.11 -5.97 -25.53
C ARG A 344 10.31 -6.64 -26.21
N PRO A 345 11.24 -5.85 -26.79
CA PRO A 345 12.56 -6.34 -27.15
C PRO A 345 13.26 -6.96 -25.94
N THR A 346 13.78 -8.17 -26.13
CA THR A 346 14.41 -9.00 -25.11
C THR A 346 15.71 -9.57 -25.67
N LEU A 347 16.76 -9.58 -24.86
CA LEU A 347 18.08 -10.05 -25.25
C LEU A 347 18.36 -11.40 -24.58
N ALA A 348 18.13 -12.48 -25.30
CA ALA A 348 18.35 -13.84 -24.81
C ALA A 348 19.83 -14.21 -24.78
N LEU A 349 20.26 -14.88 -23.72
CA LEU A 349 21.60 -15.43 -23.53
C LEU A 349 21.61 -16.89 -23.98
N ILE A 350 22.08 -17.16 -25.20
CA ILE A 350 22.08 -18.51 -25.77
C ILE A 350 23.42 -19.19 -25.49
N ALA A 351 23.37 -20.36 -24.87
CA ALA A 351 24.55 -21.14 -24.54
C ALA A 351 25.35 -21.51 -25.79
N THR A 352 26.68 -21.36 -25.69
CA THR A 352 27.61 -21.82 -26.72
C THR A 352 28.44 -23.00 -26.23
N SER A 353 28.92 -23.82 -27.17
CA SER A 353 29.77 -24.98 -26.87
C SER A 353 31.27 -24.64 -26.81
N THR A 354 31.63 -23.36 -26.93
CA THR A 354 33.02 -22.91 -26.91
C THR A 354 33.54 -22.76 -25.47
N ALA A 355 34.85 -22.89 -25.29
CA ALA A 355 35.48 -22.66 -24.00
C ALA A 355 35.47 -21.16 -23.63
N SER A 356 35.28 -20.86 -22.35
CA SER A 356 35.19 -19.49 -21.88
C SER A 356 36.50 -18.71 -22.03
N ARG A 357 36.46 -17.57 -22.73
CA ARG A 357 37.55 -16.60 -22.84
C ARG A 357 37.36 -15.43 -21.88
N THR A 358 38.47 -14.72 -21.61
CA THR A 358 38.45 -13.51 -20.80
C THR A 358 37.70 -12.39 -21.51
N GLY A 359 36.77 -11.73 -20.84
CA GLY A 359 36.06 -10.54 -21.29
C GLY A 359 34.84 -10.80 -22.18
N GLU A 360 34.44 -12.05 -22.42
CA GLU A 360 33.24 -12.36 -23.20
C GLU A 360 31.99 -12.53 -22.32
N THR A 361 30.81 -12.48 -22.93
CA THR A 361 29.53 -12.74 -22.25
C THR A 361 29.43 -14.19 -21.77
N ARG A 362 29.06 -14.39 -20.50
CA ARG A 362 28.84 -15.73 -19.92
C ARG A 362 27.94 -15.67 -18.68
N VAL A 363 27.34 -16.81 -18.38
CA VAL A 363 26.62 -17.08 -17.13
C VAL A 363 27.48 -18.02 -16.27
N GLY A 364 27.58 -17.76 -14.97
CA GLY A 364 28.28 -18.60 -14.02
C GLY A 364 29.82 -18.58 -14.07
N GLY A 365 30.44 -19.33 -13.16
CA GLY A 365 31.88 -19.38 -12.95
C GLY A 365 32.42 -18.23 -12.09
N ALA A 366 33.59 -17.70 -12.44
CA ALA A 366 34.17 -16.52 -11.81
C ALA A 366 34.18 -15.32 -12.79
N PRO A 367 34.04 -14.08 -12.31
CA PRO A 367 34.04 -12.87 -13.14
C PRO A 367 35.45 -12.56 -13.67
N ASP A 368 35.53 -11.84 -14.79
CA ASP A 368 36.76 -11.15 -15.18
C ASP A 368 36.73 -9.72 -14.62
N LEU A 369 37.65 -9.42 -13.71
CA LEU A 369 37.74 -8.11 -13.06
C LEU A 369 39.14 -7.50 -13.24
N PRO A 370 39.28 -6.17 -13.12
CA PRO A 370 40.59 -5.54 -13.02
C PRO A 370 41.38 -6.13 -11.84
N PRO A 371 42.70 -6.36 -11.96
CA PRO A 371 43.50 -6.89 -10.87
C PRO A 371 43.36 -6.06 -9.59
N GLY A 372 43.10 -6.74 -8.47
CA GLY A 372 42.92 -6.11 -7.16
C GLY A 372 41.53 -5.55 -6.87
N THR A 373 40.56 -5.70 -7.79
CA THR A 373 39.15 -5.38 -7.52
C THR A 373 38.63 -6.27 -6.39
N PRO A 374 38.08 -5.69 -5.30
CA PRO A 374 37.45 -6.47 -4.24
C PRO A 374 36.26 -7.28 -4.78
N TRP A 375 36.07 -8.48 -4.24
CA TRP A 375 34.85 -9.24 -4.48
C TRP A 375 33.69 -8.56 -3.74
N PRO A 376 32.52 -8.33 -4.35
CA PRO A 376 31.36 -7.75 -3.66
C PRO A 376 30.93 -8.60 -2.46
N ARG A 377 30.66 -7.96 -1.33
CA ARG A 377 30.21 -8.63 -0.10
C ARG A 377 29.02 -7.90 0.50
N PHE A 378 28.12 -8.67 1.09
CA PHE A 378 26.92 -8.17 1.75
C PHE A 378 27.25 -7.98 3.23
N ASP A 379 27.03 -6.76 3.73
CA ASP A 379 27.23 -6.40 5.14
C ASP A 379 25.86 -6.19 5.80
N GLY A 380 25.36 -7.20 6.51
CA GLY A 380 24.04 -7.16 7.17
C GLY A 380 23.96 -7.99 8.44
N GLU A 381 22.77 -8.08 9.05
CA GLU A 381 22.57 -8.64 10.41
C GLU A 381 23.05 -10.10 10.58
N HIS A 382 23.12 -10.87 9.49
CA HIS A 382 23.61 -12.25 9.47
C HIS A 382 25.11 -12.39 9.16
N GLY A 383 25.84 -11.28 9.07
CA GLY A 383 27.28 -11.23 8.89
C GLY A 383 27.73 -11.00 7.44
N ASP A 384 29.03 -10.77 7.30
CA ASP A 384 29.72 -10.47 6.05
C ASP A 384 29.83 -11.71 5.14
N MET A 385 29.08 -11.73 4.02
CA MET A 385 29.06 -12.85 3.06
C MET A 385 29.42 -12.43 1.63
N PRO A 386 30.19 -13.23 0.88
CA PRO A 386 30.51 -12.93 -0.51
C PRO A 386 29.27 -13.10 -1.41
N PHE A 387 29.04 -12.15 -2.32
CA PHE A 387 27.99 -12.32 -3.32
C PHE A 387 28.34 -13.45 -4.31
N THR A 388 27.32 -14.12 -4.85
CA THR A 388 27.46 -15.12 -5.90
C THR A 388 27.57 -14.44 -7.27
N PHE A 389 28.54 -14.84 -8.09
CA PHE A 389 28.64 -14.35 -9.46
C PHE A 389 27.57 -15.00 -10.35
N LEU A 390 26.76 -14.17 -11.01
CA LEU A 390 25.62 -14.62 -11.82
C LEU A 390 25.99 -14.65 -13.29
N ALA A 391 26.45 -13.52 -13.82
CA ALA A 391 26.81 -13.37 -15.22
C ALA A 391 27.79 -12.20 -15.42
N GLN A 392 28.47 -12.22 -16.56
CA GLN A 392 29.06 -11.03 -17.13
C GLN A 392 28.60 -10.83 -18.57
N VAL A 393 28.49 -9.58 -18.98
CA VAL A 393 27.98 -9.17 -20.28
C VAL A 393 28.96 -8.22 -20.93
N ALA A 394 29.46 -8.59 -22.10
CA ALA A 394 30.26 -7.70 -22.94
C ALA A 394 29.32 -6.68 -23.59
N LEU A 395 29.38 -5.42 -23.16
CA LEU A 395 28.38 -4.41 -23.52
C LEU A 395 28.45 -3.98 -25.00
N ASP A 396 29.55 -4.29 -25.70
CA ASP A 396 29.70 -4.10 -27.14
C ASP A 396 28.99 -5.19 -27.97
N GLU A 397 28.56 -6.29 -27.34
CA GLU A 397 27.70 -7.31 -27.96
C GLU A 397 26.21 -6.92 -27.91
N LEU A 398 25.84 -5.93 -27.09
CA LEU A 398 24.44 -5.52 -26.90
C LEU A 398 23.96 -4.60 -28.03
N PRO A 399 22.80 -4.88 -28.66
CA PRO A 399 22.26 -4.06 -29.74
C PRO A 399 21.98 -2.62 -29.32
N GLY A 400 22.43 -1.69 -30.15
CA GLY A 400 22.32 -0.23 -29.98
C GLY A 400 20.88 0.27 -29.76
N ASP A 401 19.95 -0.37 -30.44
CA ASP A 401 18.53 -0.05 -30.52
C ASP A 401 17.67 -0.66 -29.42
N VAL A 402 18.22 -1.61 -28.65
CA VAL A 402 17.51 -2.29 -27.56
C VAL A 402 18.12 -1.97 -26.20
N TRP A 403 19.44 -2.00 -26.08
CA TRP A 403 20.11 -1.72 -24.83
C TRP A 403 20.15 -0.19 -24.57
N PRO A 404 19.71 0.32 -23.42
CA PRO A 404 19.71 1.76 -23.15
C PRO A 404 20.93 2.25 -22.39
N GLY A 405 21.74 1.33 -21.82
CA GLY A 405 22.88 1.65 -20.97
C GLY A 405 24.21 1.86 -21.70
N PRO A 406 25.35 1.76 -20.99
CA PRO A 406 26.68 1.95 -21.55
C PRO A 406 26.97 1.02 -22.73
N ARG A 407 27.64 1.55 -23.77
CA ARG A 407 27.84 0.86 -25.08
C ARG A 407 29.10 0.00 -25.18
N SER A 408 29.91 -0.05 -24.13
CA SER A 408 31.19 -0.74 -24.17
C SER A 408 31.70 -1.05 -22.76
N GLY A 409 32.62 -1.99 -22.68
CA GLY A 409 33.14 -2.49 -21.42
C GLY A 409 32.47 -3.81 -21.03
N LEU A 410 32.67 -4.22 -19.79
CA LEU A 410 32.17 -5.46 -19.24
C LEU A 410 31.31 -5.17 -18.01
N LEU A 411 30.08 -5.65 -17.99
CA LEU A 411 29.21 -5.58 -16.81
C LEU A 411 29.24 -6.93 -16.10
N CYS A 412 29.69 -6.95 -14.85
CA CYS A 412 29.67 -8.13 -13.99
C CYS A 412 28.53 -8.00 -12.97
N ILE A 413 27.71 -9.03 -12.84
CA ILE A 413 26.46 -9.04 -12.08
C ILE A 413 26.56 -10.11 -11.00
N PHE A 414 26.21 -9.73 -9.77
CA PHE A 414 26.31 -10.59 -8.58
C PHE A 414 25.00 -10.54 -7.76
N GLY A 415 24.70 -11.62 -7.03
CA GLY A 415 23.53 -11.72 -6.13
C GLY A 415 23.88 -12.27 -4.73
N ALA A 416 23.23 -11.75 -3.69
CA ALA A 416 23.41 -12.14 -2.30
C ALA A 416 22.55 -13.37 -1.95
N ILE A 417 22.86 -14.50 -2.60
CA ILE A 417 22.14 -15.77 -2.41
C ILE A 417 22.55 -16.42 -1.10
N ASP A 418 21.58 -16.77 -0.27
CA ASP A 418 21.80 -17.57 0.93
C ASP A 418 22.00 -19.05 0.56
N ALA A 419 23.08 -19.67 1.04
CA ALA A 419 23.45 -21.03 0.66
C ALA A 419 22.50 -22.09 1.25
N ASP A 420 21.84 -21.79 2.36
CA ASP A 420 21.05 -22.79 3.10
C ASP A 420 19.66 -23.01 2.47
N ASN A 421 19.10 -21.97 1.84
CA ASN A 421 17.75 -22.01 1.26
C ASN A 421 17.67 -21.48 -0.17
N LEU A 422 18.78 -21.00 -0.74
CA LEU A 422 18.89 -20.41 -2.09
C LEU A 422 18.03 -19.15 -2.30
N SER A 423 17.56 -18.50 -1.24
CA SER A 423 16.75 -17.28 -1.34
C SER A 423 17.59 -16.00 -1.42
N ILE A 424 16.94 -14.92 -1.83
CA ILE A 424 17.44 -13.54 -1.69
C ILE A 424 16.33 -12.74 -1.01
N ASP A 425 16.36 -12.70 0.32
CA ASP A 425 15.32 -12.05 1.14
C ASP A 425 15.81 -10.72 1.74
N ARG A 426 16.70 -10.00 1.02
CA ARG A 426 17.42 -8.86 1.58
C ARG A 426 17.47 -7.68 0.60
N PRO A 427 17.29 -6.44 1.09
CA PRO A 427 17.53 -5.22 0.30
C PRO A 427 18.98 -5.17 -0.17
N GLN A 428 19.22 -4.50 -1.30
CA GLN A 428 20.51 -4.47 -1.98
C GLN A 428 21.02 -5.89 -2.27
N GLY A 429 20.10 -6.77 -2.68
CA GLY A 429 20.34 -8.18 -2.96
C GLY A 429 21.24 -8.41 -4.19
N ALA A 430 21.57 -7.38 -4.96
CA ALA A 430 22.49 -7.44 -6.09
C ALA A 430 23.63 -6.42 -6.00
N ALA A 431 24.77 -6.79 -6.61
CA ALA A 431 25.89 -5.89 -6.82
C ALA A 431 26.30 -5.90 -8.29
N LEU A 432 26.56 -4.71 -8.83
CA LEU A 432 26.96 -4.50 -10.22
C LEU A 432 28.38 -3.91 -10.27
N ILE A 433 29.22 -4.43 -11.15
CA ILE A 433 30.53 -3.84 -11.46
C ILE A 433 30.62 -3.60 -12.96
N HIS A 434 30.60 -2.33 -13.36
CA HIS A 434 30.90 -1.93 -14.73
C HIS A 434 32.40 -1.64 -14.90
N VAL A 435 33.07 -2.44 -15.73
CA VAL A 435 34.47 -2.27 -16.12
C VAL A 435 34.55 -1.52 -17.44
N PRO A 436 35.13 -0.30 -17.49
CA PRO A 436 35.25 0.46 -18.73
C PRO A 436 36.07 -0.26 -19.81
N ALA A 437 35.72 -0.02 -21.08
CA ALA A 437 36.45 -0.57 -22.21
C ALA A 437 37.95 -0.21 -22.17
N GLY A 438 38.80 -1.18 -22.49
CA GLY A 438 40.26 -1.02 -22.50
C GLY A 438 40.94 -1.17 -21.14
N VAL A 439 40.19 -1.31 -20.05
CA VAL A 439 40.75 -1.70 -18.75
C VAL A 439 41.11 -3.20 -18.79
N PRO A 440 42.36 -3.59 -18.50
CA PRO A 440 42.74 -5.00 -18.47
C PRO A 440 41.99 -5.76 -17.38
N VAL A 441 41.40 -6.88 -17.75
CA VAL A 441 40.70 -7.78 -16.83
C VAL A 441 41.37 -9.15 -16.80
N SER A 442 41.22 -9.84 -15.68
CA SER A 442 41.63 -11.24 -15.51
C SER A 442 40.60 -11.96 -14.65
N ARG A 443 40.50 -13.28 -14.82
CA ARG A 443 39.61 -14.10 -14.00
C ARG A 443 39.93 -13.90 -12.51
N ALA A 444 38.95 -13.41 -11.75
CA ALA A 444 39.11 -13.18 -10.32
C ALA A 444 39.22 -14.52 -9.58
N ALA A 445 40.00 -14.54 -8.50
CA ALA A 445 40.01 -15.67 -7.58
C ALA A 445 38.71 -15.68 -6.78
N VAL A 446 38.03 -16.83 -6.75
CA VAL A 446 36.81 -17.00 -5.94
C VAL A 446 37.17 -16.92 -4.45
N PRO A 447 36.37 -16.21 -3.63
CA PRO A 447 36.57 -16.18 -2.19
C PRO A 447 36.50 -17.60 -1.59
N PRO A 448 37.42 -17.97 -0.68
CA PRO A 448 37.46 -19.31 -0.10
C PRO A 448 36.27 -19.62 0.81
N ASP A 449 35.53 -18.60 1.22
CA ASP A 449 34.34 -18.62 2.06
C ASP A 449 33.03 -18.59 1.26
N LEU A 450 33.06 -18.50 -0.08
CA LEU A 450 31.87 -18.69 -0.91
C LEU A 450 31.49 -20.16 -0.94
N ALA A 451 30.24 -20.47 -0.61
CA ALA A 451 29.73 -21.83 -0.57
C ALA A 451 29.90 -22.54 -1.93
N PRO A 452 30.46 -23.76 -1.99
CA PRO A 452 30.73 -24.46 -3.25
C PRO A 452 29.48 -24.69 -4.12
N GLU A 453 28.33 -24.94 -3.49
CA GLU A 453 27.02 -25.08 -4.13
C GLU A 453 26.55 -23.81 -4.85
N LEU A 454 27.06 -22.63 -4.43
CA LEU A 454 26.77 -21.36 -5.08
C LEU A 454 27.63 -21.12 -6.33
N LEU A 455 28.66 -21.93 -6.58
CA LEU A 455 29.51 -21.85 -7.77
C LEU A 455 29.00 -22.72 -8.92
N THR A 456 28.43 -22.08 -9.94
CA THR A 456 28.05 -22.74 -11.20
C THR A 456 29.21 -22.81 -12.18
N GLU A 457 29.15 -23.76 -13.12
CA GLU A 457 30.11 -23.83 -14.22
C GLU A 457 30.00 -22.58 -15.12
N ALA A 458 31.12 -22.13 -15.68
CA ALA A 458 31.13 -21.03 -16.63
C ALA A 458 30.53 -21.48 -17.97
N ARG A 459 29.44 -20.85 -18.39
CA ARG A 459 28.72 -21.14 -19.64
C ARG A 459 28.78 -19.92 -20.56
N PRO A 460 29.65 -19.91 -21.59
CA PRO A 460 29.74 -18.80 -22.53
C PRO A 460 28.46 -18.66 -23.34
N ALA A 461 28.04 -17.42 -23.55
CA ALA A 461 26.76 -17.13 -24.19
C ALA A 461 26.92 -16.15 -25.36
N THR A 462 26.05 -16.28 -26.34
CA THR A 462 25.82 -15.27 -27.39
C THR A 462 24.47 -14.60 -27.16
N ILE A 463 24.38 -13.32 -27.53
CA ILE A 463 23.17 -12.52 -27.32
C ILE A 463 22.33 -12.49 -28.59
N THR A 464 21.04 -12.82 -28.47
CA THR A 464 20.07 -12.77 -29.59
C THR A 464 18.85 -11.97 -29.18
N THR A 465 18.42 -11.04 -30.04
CA THR A 465 17.20 -10.27 -29.82
C THR A 465 15.96 -11.05 -30.23
N HIS A 466 14.94 -11.04 -29.39
CA HIS A 466 13.59 -11.51 -29.70
C HIS A 466 12.55 -10.60 -29.03
N LEU A 467 11.26 -10.93 -29.19
CA LEU A 467 10.18 -10.24 -28.48
C LEU A 467 9.68 -11.14 -27.36
N SER A 468 9.44 -10.56 -26.19
CA SER A 468 8.67 -11.20 -25.12
C SER A 468 7.33 -10.50 -24.96
N VAL A 469 6.37 -11.21 -24.38
CA VAL A 469 5.06 -10.69 -23.95
C VAL A 469 4.90 -11.00 -22.47
N PRO A 470 4.03 -10.27 -21.73
CA PRO A 470 3.79 -10.59 -20.31
C PRO A 470 3.35 -12.05 -20.16
N GLY A 471 3.90 -12.73 -19.14
CA GLY A 471 3.51 -14.10 -18.79
C GLY A 471 2.42 -14.16 -17.73
N ALA A 472 1.98 -15.37 -17.43
CA ALA A 472 1.17 -15.71 -16.26
C ALA A 472 1.74 -16.99 -15.63
N SER A 473 1.57 -17.14 -14.32
CA SER A 473 1.81 -18.40 -13.62
C SER A 473 0.66 -18.67 -12.64
N VAL A 474 0.93 -18.73 -11.33
CA VAL A 474 -0.08 -18.92 -10.28
C VAL A 474 -1.06 -17.74 -10.21
N SER A 475 -0.65 -16.56 -10.68
CA SER A 475 -1.49 -15.37 -10.83
C SER A 475 -1.27 -14.70 -12.18
N VAL A 476 -2.29 -13.98 -12.65
CA VAL A 476 -2.21 -13.18 -13.89
C VAL A 476 -1.41 -11.91 -13.65
N SER A 477 -0.36 -11.68 -14.45
CA SER A 477 0.43 -10.44 -14.35
C SER A 477 -0.44 -9.19 -14.58
N PRO A 478 -0.13 -8.05 -13.94
CA PRO A 478 -0.94 -6.83 -14.05
C PRO A 478 -1.29 -6.40 -15.49
N PRO A 479 -0.38 -6.49 -16.49
CA PRO A 479 -0.71 -6.15 -17.87
C PRO A 479 -1.80 -7.07 -18.46
N LEU A 480 -1.76 -8.37 -18.19
CA LEU A 480 -2.74 -9.31 -18.72
C LEU A 480 -4.10 -9.15 -18.03
N ARG A 481 -4.10 -8.84 -16.73
CA ARG A 481 -5.31 -8.50 -15.98
C ARG A 481 -6.01 -7.29 -16.60
N ALA A 482 -5.26 -6.27 -17.01
CA ALA A 482 -5.79 -5.09 -17.70
C ALA A 482 -6.42 -5.42 -19.07
N LEU A 483 -6.05 -6.54 -19.70
CA LEU A 483 -6.67 -7.02 -20.94
C LEU A 483 -7.94 -7.85 -20.69
N GLY A 484 -8.35 -8.03 -19.43
CA GLY A 484 -9.47 -8.89 -19.06
C GLY A 484 -9.19 -10.36 -19.37
N LEU A 485 -7.95 -10.82 -19.15
CA LEU A 485 -7.58 -12.24 -19.26
C LEU A 485 -7.73 -13.00 -17.94
N ALA A 486 -7.75 -12.29 -16.80
CA ALA A 486 -7.98 -12.86 -15.49
C ALA A 486 -9.46 -13.19 -15.23
N ASP A 487 -9.71 -14.32 -14.58
CA ASP A 487 -11.03 -14.71 -14.08
C ASP A 487 -11.30 -14.17 -12.65
N GLU A 488 -12.35 -14.68 -11.98
CA GLU A 488 -12.75 -14.24 -10.64
C GLU A 488 -11.72 -14.58 -9.55
N ASP A 489 -10.87 -15.59 -9.79
CA ASP A 489 -9.82 -16.04 -8.87
C ASP A 489 -8.43 -15.48 -9.26
N ASP A 490 -8.40 -14.51 -10.19
CA ASP A 490 -7.18 -13.89 -10.73
C ASP A 490 -6.25 -14.88 -11.45
N MET A 491 -6.86 -15.87 -12.10
CA MET A 491 -6.18 -16.89 -12.91
C MET A 491 -6.49 -16.72 -14.41
N LEU A 492 -5.57 -17.15 -15.26
CA LEU A 492 -5.90 -17.41 -16.67
C LEU A 492 -6.75 -18.67 -16.73
N ASN A 493 -7.76 -18.68 -17.60
CA ASN A 493 -8.39 -19.94 -17.96
C ASN A 493 -7.41 -20.83 -18.73
N ASP A 494 -7.60 -22.14 -18.68
CA ASP A 494 -6.71 -23.13 -19.30
C ASP A 494 -6.43 -22.85 -20.79
N GLU A 495 -7.43 -22.40 -21.55
CA GLU A 495 -7.29 -22.12 -22.99
C GLU A 495 -6.45 -20.87 -23.26
N ASP A 496 -6.60 -19.81 -22.48
CA ASP A 496 -5.81 -18.57 -22.60
C ASP A 496 -4.38 -18.80 -22.05
N GLN A 497 -4.20 -19.63 -21.03
CA GLN A 497 -2.88 -20.02 -20.51
C GLN A 497 -2.09 -20.83 -21.56
N GLU A 498 -2.67 -21.90 -22.12
CA GLU A 498 -2.00 -22.74 -23.12
C GLU A 498 -1.61 -21.91 -24.36
N ALA A 499 -2.51 -21.02 -24.82
CA ALA A 499 -2.22 -20.15 -25.96
C ALA A 499 -1.14 -19.08 -25.66
N LEU A 500 -1.04 -18.62 -24.41
CA LEU A 500 0.02 -17.69 -24.01
C LEU A 500 1.38 -18.39 -23.94
N ASP A 501 1.42 -19.61 -23.39
CA ASP A 501 2.63 -20.43 -23.32
C ASP A 501 3.12 -20.79 -24.73
N GLU A 502 2.23 -21.21 -25.63
CA GLU A 502 2.55 -21.46 -27.04
C GLU A 502 3.07 -20.20 -27.74
N LEU A 503 2.45 -19.03 -27.49
CA LEU A 503 2.91 -17.76 -28.04
C LEU A 503 4.31 -17.42 -27.54
N GLN A 504 4.60 -17.60 -26.25
CA GLN A 504 5.92 -17.35 -25.69
C GLN A 504 6.98 -18.32 -26.25
N GLU A 505 6.64 -19.59 -26.43
CA GLU A 505 7.52 -20.58 -27.05
C GLU A 505 7.83 -20.25 -28.53
N GLU A 506 6.82 -19.84 -29.31
CA GLU A 506 6.98 -19.45 -30.72
C GLU A 506 7.76 -18.13 -30.90
N LEU A 507 7.76 -17.26 -29.88
CA LEU A 507 8.56 -16.04 -29.85
C LEU A 507 9.98 -16.27 -29.34
N ALA A 508 10.21 -17.34 -28.58
CA ALA A 508 11.51 -17.65 -28.01
C ALA A 508 12.54 -17.97 -29.12
N PRO A 509 13.80 -17.59 -28.92
CA PRO A 509 14.86 -17.90 -29.88
C PRO A 509 15.21 -19.39 -29.87
N GLU A 510 15.66 -19.91 -31.01
CA GLU A 510 16.20 -21.27 -31.09
C GLU A 510 17.49 -21.40 -30.25
N GLY A 511 17.55 -22.45 -29.41
CA GLY A 511 18.76 -22.80 -28.67
C GLY A 511 18.48 -23.09 -27.19
N HIS A 512 19.54 -23.40 -26.45
CA HIS A 512 19.43 -23.54 -25.01
C HIS A 512 19.69 -22.19 -24.34
N GLU A 513 18.62 -21.55 -23.90
CA GLU A 513 18.65 -20.27 -23.21
C GLU A 513 19.19 -20.45 -21.79
N LEU A 514 20.15 -19.61 -21.41
CA LEU A 514 20.72 -19.52 -20.07
C LEU A 514 20.01 -18.47 -19.20
N GLY A 515 19.27 -17.57 -19.85
CA GLY A 515 18.67 -16.40 -19.26
C GLY A 515 18.42 -15.30 -20.31
N GLN A 516 17.98 -14.15 -19.83
CA GLN A 516 17.64 -13.00 -20.64
C GLN A 516 18.02 -11.67 -19.97
N ILE A 517 18.18 -10.63 -20.79
CA ILE A 517 18.40 -9.24 -20.40
C ILE A 517 17.25 -8.41 -20.97
N LEU A 518 16.65 -7.54 -20.14
CA LEU A 518 15.44 -6.77 -20.47
C LEU A 518 14.25 -7.69 -20.83
N GLY A 519 13.14 -7.09 -21.28
CA GLY A 519 11.93 -7.82 -21.67
C GLY A 519 10.92 -7.97 -20.54
N TRP A 520 10.02 -8.95 -20.70
CA TRP A 520 9.14 -9.44 -19.65
C TRP A 520 9.82 -10.58 -18.88
N PRO A 521 9.75 -10.58 -17.54
CA PRO A 521 10.26 -11.71 -16.76
C PRO A 521 9.47 -12.97 -17.09
N LYS A 522 10.16 -14.11 -17.11
CA LYS A 522 9.54 -15.42 -17.01
C LYS A 522 9.06 -15.61 -15.57
N LEU A 523 7.89 -16.18 -15.40
CA LEU A 523 7.22 -16.35 -14.10
C LEU A 523 7.22 -17.83 -13.70
N MET A 524 7.52 -18.15 -12.44
CA MET A 524 7.32 -19.48 -11.87
C MET A 524 6.23 -19.47 -10.81
N GLN A 525 6.24 -18.54 -9.84
CA GLN A 525 5.16 -18.40 -8.86
C GLN A 525 4.64 -16.97 -8.80
N HIS A 526 5.55 -16.00 -8.68
CA HIS A 526 5.21 -14.59 -8.47
C HIS A 526 5.87 -13.68 -9.51
N ASP A 527 5.35 -12.45 -9.66
CA ASP A 527 6.00 -11.46 -10.51
C ASP A 527 7.29 -10.96 -9.84
N PRO A 528 8.48 -11.25 -10.39
CA PRO A 528 9.72 -10.85 -9.75
C PRO A 528 9.91 -9.34 -9.73
N LEU A 529 9.25 -8.57 -10.61
CA LEU A 529 9.32 -7.11 -10.55
C LEU A 529 8.56 -6.56 -9.33
N GLU A 530 7.47 -7.21 -8.94
CA GLU A 530 6.75 -6.89 -7.70
C GLU A 530 7.62 -7.20 -6.47
N SER A 531 8.27 -8.37 -6.46
CA SER A 531 9.19 -8.75 -5.38
C SER A 531 10.38 -7.78 -5.26
N LEU A 532 10.96 -7.34 -6.38
CA LEU A 532 12.04 -6.35 -6.40
C LEU A 532 11.58 -5.00 -5.84
N GLN A 533 10.36 -4.58 -6.17
CA GLN A 533 9.76 -3.35 -5.62
C GLN A 533 9.60 -3.43 -4.10
N LEU A 534 9.13 -4.57 -3.58
CA LEU A 534 8.96 -4.79 -2.15
C LEU A 534 10.29 -4.83 -1.37
N GLN A 535 11.37 -5.25 -2.02
CA GLN A 535 12.69 -5.42 -1.40
C GLN A 535 13.54 -4.15 -1.33
N ALA A 536 13.26 -3.12 -2.14
CA ALA A 536 13.94 -1.83 -2.07
C ALA A 536 13.58 -1.10 -0.75
N SER A 537 14.39 -1.31 0.30
CA SER A 537 14.01 -1.02 1.69
C SER A 537 13.83 0.44 2.08
N ASP A 538 14.29 1.39 1.26
CA ASP A 538 14.43 2.78 1.72
C ASP A 538 13.49 3.76 0.98
N ASP A 539 12.88 3.35 -0.14
CA ASP A 539 12.04 4.19 -1.01
C ASP A 539 11.34 3.31 -2.07
N PRO A 540 10.05 2.94 -1.94
CA PRO A 540 9.40 2.11 -2.95
C PRO A 540 9.16 2.95 -4.22
N HIS A 541 10.09 2.86 -5.16
CA HIS A 541 9.91 3.38 -6.52
C HIS A 541 8.67 2.76 -7.17
N PRO A 542 7.90 3.51 -7.98
CA PRO A 542 6.71 2.98 -8.62
C PRO A 542 7.08 1.83 -9.56
N TYR A 543 6.13 0.91 -9.72
CA TYR A 543 6.34 -0.37 -10.41
C TYR A 543 6.92 -0.20 -11.84
N ASP A 544 6.59 0.91 -12.52
CA ASP A 544 7.01 1.27 -13.86
C ASP A 544 8.44 1.84 -13.97
N ASP A 545 9.07 2.21 -12.85
CA ASP A 545 10.44 2.70 -12.82
C ASP A 545 11.47 1.57 -12.81
N TRP A 546 11.05 0.31 -12.67
CA TRP A 546 11.96 -0.84 -12.62
C TRP A 546 12.17 -1.48 -13.99
N SER A 547 13.42 -1.85 -14.24
CA SER A 547 13.81 -2.65 -15.39
C SER A 547 14.52 -3.91 -14.95
N MET A 548 14.06 -5.04 -15.47
CA MET A 548 14.77 -6.31 -15.34
C MET A 548 16.08 -6.22 -16.12
N LEU A 549 17.20 -6.23 -15.40
CA LEU A 549 18.53 -6.22 -16.01
C LEU A 549 18.93 -7.61 -16.50
N LEU A 550 18.68 -8.62 -15.67
CA LEU A 550 19.09 -9.99 -15.93
C LEU A 550 18.10 -10.94 -15.27
N GLN A 551 17.68 -11.98 -15.98
CA GLN A 551 17.09 -13.16 -15.39
C GLN A 551 17.87 -14.38 -15.87
N VAL A 552 18.28 -15.26 -14.96
CA VAL A 552 19.03 -16.48 -15.28
C VAL A 552 18.38 -17.70 -14.65
N ASP A 553 18.35 -18.79 -15.41
CA ASP A 553 17.96 -20.10 -14.89
C ASP A 553 19.16 -20.75 -14.22
N ARG A 554 18.97 -21.11 -12.95
CA ARG A 554 19.92 -21.84 -12.14
C ARG A 554 19.24 -23.11 -11.62
N ASP A 555 19.45 -24.21 -12.34
CA ASP A 555 18.98 -25.54 -11.94
C ASP A 555 17.46 -25.61 -11.67
N GLY A 556 16.67 -24.89 -12.48
CA GLY A 556 15.20 -24.83 -12.34
C GLY A 556 14.73 -23.75 -11.36
N THR A 557 15.61 -22.81 -11.01
CA THR A 557 15.28 -21.63 -10.20
C THR A 557 15.56 -20.37 -11.02
N LEU A 558 14.59 -19.47 -11.11
CA LEU A 558 14.78 -18.20 -11.84
C LEU A 558 15.26 -17.11 -10.89
N LEU A 559 16.50 -16.67 -11.09
CA LEU A 559 17.05 -15.54 -10.38
C LEU A 559 16.91 -14.28 -11.23
N THR A 560 16.26 -13.26 -10.68
CA THR A 560 15.99 -12.00 -11.38
C THR A 560 16.73 -10.85 -10.68
N VAL A 561 17.48 -10.07 -11.46
CA VAL A 561 18.15 -8.83 -11.03
C VAL A 561 17.49 -7.66 -11.74
N GLY A 562 17.07 -6.65 -10.98
CA GLY A 562 16.50 -5.41 -11.50
C GLY A 562 17.18 -4.18 -10.96
N LEU A 563 17.03 -3.07 -11.66
CA LEU A 563 17.42 -1.73 -11.21
C LEU A 563 16.46 -0.70 -11.76
N LEU A 564 16.57 0.53 -11.27
CA LEU A 564 15.80 1.63 -11.81
C LEU A 564 16.17 1.89 -13.27
N THR A 565 15.15 2.03 -14.09
CA THR A 565 15.19 2.41 -15.49
C THR A 565 16.06 3.65 -15.71
N THR A 566 15.90 4.66 -14.85
CA THR A 566 16.67 5.91 -14.90
C THR A 566 18.16 5.68 -14.65
N ASP A 567 18.53 4.80 -13.71
CA ASP A 567 19.91 4.42 -13.44
C ASP A 567 20.51 3.61 -14.59
N LEU A 568 19.74 2.70 -15.17
CA LEU A 568 20.17 1.95 -16.35
C LEU A 568 20.48 2.86 -17.53
N ILE A 569 19.59 3.83 -17.85
CA ILE A 569 19.82 4.83 -18.91
C ILE A 569 21.02 5.71 -18.59
N ALA A 570 21.13 6.18 -17.34
CA ALA A 570 22.23 7.03 -16.91
C ALA A 570 23.57 6.28 -16.87
N GLY A 571 23.54 4.94 -16.96
CA GLY A 571 24.72 4.09 -16.77
C GLY A 571 25.20 4.05 -15.32
N ASN A 572 24.33 4.40 -14.36
CA ASN A 572 24.59 4.30 -12.93
C ASN A 572 24.39 2.84 -12.46
N LEU A 573 25.30 1.97 -12.87
CA LEU A 573 25.26 0.54 -12.58
C LEU A 573 25.92 0.24 -11.23
N THR A 574 25.39 0.83 -10.16
CA THR A 574 25.97 0.73 -8.81
C THR A 574 25.05 0.10 -7.77
N ILE A 575 23.74 0.24 -7.94
CA ILE A 575 22.72 -0.29 -7.03
C ILE A 575 21.73 -1.10 -7.87
N ALA A 576 21.43 -2.30 -7.42
CA ALA A 576 20.45 -3.19 -8.02
C ALA A 576 19.82 -4.05 -6.93
N GLU A 577 18.61 -4.51 -7.20
CA GLU A 577 17.91 -5.47 -6.37
C GLU A 577 17.90 -6.83 -7.05
N ALA A 578 17.78 -7.90 -6.27
CA ALA A 578 17.65 -9.25 -6.80
C ALA A 578 16.65 -10.05 -6.00
N THR A 579 15.90 -10.89 -6.70
CA THR A 579 14.93 -11.81 -6.14
C THR A 579 15.07 -13.19 -6.78
N VAL A 580 14.50 -14.20 -6.15
CA VAL A 580 14.52 -15.60 -6.59
C VAL A 580 13.09 -16.12 -6.64
N ASP A 581 12.73 -16.77 -7.73
CA ASP A 581 11.46 -17.45 -7.92
C ASP A 581 11.71 -18.97 -8.03
N PHE A 582 10.95 -19.75 -7.26
CA PHE A 582 11.10 -21.21 -7.12
C PHE A 582 9.93 -21.95 -7.78
N ASP A 583 10.11 -23.23 -8.12
CA ASP A 583 9.02 -24.14 -8.55
C ASP A 583 8.13 -24.56 -7.38
#